data_AF-A0AAD1ARS5-F1
#
_entry.id   AF-A0AAD1ARS5-F1
#
_cell.length_a   1.000
_cell.length_b   1.000
_cell.length_c   1.000
_cell.angle_alpha   90.00
_cell.angle_beta   90.00
_cell.angle_gamma   90.00
#
_symmetry.space_group_name_H-M   'P 1'
#
loop_
_entity.id
_entity.type
_entity.pdbx_description
1 polymer ?
#
loop_
_entity_poly.entity_id
_entity_poly.type
_entity_poly.pdbx_seq_one_letter_code
_entity_poly.pdbx_strand_id
1 'polypeptide(L)'
;MKQRILRIFAEFKQRYGVMKIHHELNLELQPLQLRCSPRRISRLMKELDIHSVTVNKWKAASASKTKVEQRPNLLKQDFSTTGLNQKWTADMTYIQTKRNG
;
A
#
# COMPACT_ATOMS: atom_id res chain seq x y z
N MET A 1 -10.40 21.26 -24.04
CA MET A 1 -9.70 20.97 -22.77
C MET A 1 -10.12 19.63 -22.16
N LYS A 2 -11.42 19.39 -21.89
CA LYS A 2 -11.93 18.10 -21.35
C LYS A 2 -11.47 16.88 -22.17
N GLN A 3 -11.58 16.94 -23.50
CA GLN A 3 -11.10 15.87 -24.40
C GLN A 3 -9.60 15.57 -24.28
N ARG A 4 -8.75 16.61 -24.12
CA ARG A 4 -7.30 16.41 -23.94
C ARG A 4 -7.00 15.73 -22.60
N ILE A 5 -7.69 16.14 -21.54
CA ILE A 5 -7.61 15.48 -20.22
C ILE A 5 -8.00 14.00 -20.34
N LEU A 6 -9.12 13.69 -21.00
CA LEU A 6 -9.58 12.31 -21.19
C LEU A 6 -8.59 11.47 -22.02
N ARG A 7 -8.00 12.06 -23.06
CA ARG A 7 -6.98 11.39 -23.88
C ARG A 7 -5.77 10.99 -23.03
N ILE A 8 -5.17 11.96 -22.33
CA ILE A 8 -4.01 11.72 -21.45
C ILE A 8 -4.38 10.70 -20.37
N PHE A 9 -5.56 10.85 -19.76
CA PHE A 9 -6.04 9.92 -18.73
C PHE A 9 -6.13 8.48 -19.26
N ALA A 10 -6.68 8.28 -20.46
CA ALA A 10 -6.76 6.96 -21.10
C ALA A 10 -5.39 6.41 -21.50
N GLU A 11 -4.53 7.25 -22.09
CA GLU A 11 -3.17 6.89 -22.53
C GLU A 11 -2.33 6.33 -21.37
N PHE A 12 -2.40 6.97 -20.20
CA PHE A 12 -1.68 6.52 -19.00
C PHE A 12 -2.43 5.45 -18.18
N LYS A 13 -3.43 4.80 -18.77
CA LYS A 13 -4.26 3.75 -18.14
C LYS A 13 -4.85 4.21 -16.81
N GLN A 14 -5.35 5.45 -16.77
CA GLN A 14 -6.03 6.05 -15.63
C GLN A 14 -5.15 6.29 -14.39
N ARG A 15 -3.82 6.06 -14.48
CA ARG A 15 -2.89 6.19 -13.34
C ARG A 15 -2.45 7.62 -13.04
N TYR A 16 -2.79 8.56 -13.93
CA TYR A 16 -2.35 9.94 -13.82
C TYR A 16 -3.42 10.78 -13.14
N GLY A 17 -3.02 11.42 -12.03
CA GLY A 17 -3.83 12.44 -11.37
C GLY A 17 -3.55 13.86 -11.89
N VAL A 18 -4.18 14.85 -11.26
CA VAL A 18 -4.15 16.27 -11.65
C VAL A 18 -2.76 16.79 -12.00
N MET A 19 -1.74 16.52 -11.16
CA MET A 19 -0.40 17.06 -11.36
C MET A 19 0.33 16.44 -12.56
N LYS A 20 0.16 15.14 -12.78
CA LYS A 20 0.76 14.46 -13.93
C LYS A 20 0.05 14.87 -15.22
N ILE A 21 -1.28 14.93 -15.20
CA ILE A 21 -2.06 15.44 -16.33
C ILE A 21 -1.70 16.90 -16.63
N HIS A 22 -1.45 17.73 -15.60
CA HIS A 22 -0.99 19.11 -15.78
C HIS A 22 0.38 19.16 -16.47
N HIS A 23 1.32 18.30 -16.08
CA HIS A 23 2.64 18.23 -16.70
C HIS A 23 2.52 17.89 -18.20
N GLU A 24 1.81 16.82 -18.53
CA GLU A 24 1.58 16.39 -19.93
C GLU A 24 0.86 17.48 -20.75
N LEU A 25 -0.20 18.08 -20.18
CA LEU A 25 -0.89 19.19 -20.84
C LEU A 25 -0.01 20.41 -21.06
N ASN A 26 0.87 20.73 -20.11
CA ASN A 26 1.76 21.88 -20.26
C ASN A 26 2.76 21.65 -21.40
N LEU A 27 3.27 20.44 -21.57
CA LEU A 27 4.12 20.07 -22.71
C LEU A 27 3.36 20.18 -24.04
N GLU A 28 2.13 19.67 -24.10
CA GLU A 28 1.30 19.77 -25.32
C GLU A 28 0.90 21.20 -25.69
N LEU A 29 0.68 22.06 -24.69
CA LEU A 29 0.15 23.40 -24.86
C LEU A 29 1.23 24.47 -25.00
N GLN A 30 2.48 24.17 -24.62
CA GLN A 30 3.63 25.05 -24.78
C GLN A 30 3.82 25.58 -26.22
N PRO A 31 3.81 24.76 -27.30
CA PRO A 31 3.95 25.27 -28.67
C PRO A 31 2.75 26.13 -29.11
N LEU A 32 1.59 25.96 -28.47
CA LEU A 32 0.38 26.73 -28.72
C LEU A 32 0.31 28.01 -27.84
N GLN A 33 1.34 28.26 -27.02
CA GLN A 33 1.40 29.37 -26.05
C GLN A 33 0.20 29.39 -25.08
N LEU A 34 -0.41 28.23 -24.84
CA LEU A 34 -1.54 28.05 -23.94
C LEU A 34 -1.06 27.51 -22.59
N ARG A 35 -1.72 27.94 -21.50
CA ARG A 35 -1.46 27.43 -20.15
C ARG A 35 -2.75 27.03 -19.47
N CYS A 36 -2.69 25.99 -18.63
CA CYS A 36 -3.83 25.52 -17.86
C CYS A 36 -3.38 25.30 -16.41
N SER A 37 -4.05 25.93 -15.44
CA SER A 37 -3.66 25.75 -14.04
C SER A 37 -4.09 24.38 -13.50
N PRO A 38 -3.36 23.80 -12.53
CA PRO A 38 -3.75 22.54 -11.89
C PRO A 38 -5.16 22.61 -11.27
N ARG A 39 -5.56 23.78 -10.73
CA ARG A 39 -6.91 24.00 -10.18
C ARG A 39 -7.99 23.85 -11.25
N ARG A 40 -7.77 24.38 -12.46
CA ARG A 40 -8.71 24.23 -13.57
C ARG A 40 -8.82 22.76 -13.99
N ILE A 41 -7.70 22.05 -14.06
CA ILE A 41 -7.67 20.62 -14.38
C ILE A 41 -8.44 19.83 -13.32
N SER A 42 -8.18 20.08 -12.03
CA SER A 42 -8.90 19.42 -10.92
C SER A 42 -10.41 19.61 -11.02
N ARG A 43 -10.88 20.83 -11.27
CA ARG A 43 -12.32 21.09 -11.48
C ARG A 43 -12.88 20.32 -12.68
N LEU A 44 -12.17 20.32 -13.81
CA LEU A 44 -12.60 19.59 -15.00
C LEU A 44 -12.59 18.06 -14.81
N MET A 45 -11.61 17.52 -14.08
CA MET A 45 -11.58 16.10 -13.72
C MET A 45 -12.76 15.73 -12.83
N LYS A 46 -13.12 16.60 -11.87
CA LYS A 46 -14.30 16.43 -11.02
C LYS A 46 -15.60 16.48 -11.82
N GLU A 47 -15.73 17.43 -12.75
CA GLU A 47 -16.90 17.51 -13.65
C GLU A 47 -17.03 16.29 -14.59
N LEU A 48 -15.94 15.60 -14.87
CA LEU A 48 -15.89 14.39 -15.69
C LEU A 48 -15.96 13.09 -14.87
N ASP A 49 -16.01 13.20 -13.55
CA ASP A 49 -15.97 12.08 -12.59
C ASP A 49 -14.77 11.13 -12.77
N ILE A 50 -13.60 11.69 -13.15
CA ILE A 50 -12.36 10.93 -13.32
C ILE A 50 -11.36 11.20 -12.21
N HIS A 51 -10.67 10.14 -11.79
CA HIS A 51 -9.72 10.16 -10.69
C HIS A 51 -8.61 9.14 -10.94
N SER A 52 -7.44 9.36 -10.33
CA SER A 52 -6.28 8.50 -10.52
C SER A 52 -6.53 7.11 -9.94
N VAL A 53 -6.49 6.08 -10.78
CA VAL A 53 -6.57 4.68 -10.36
C VAL A 53 -5.16 4.22 -9.99
N THR A 54 -4.95 3.97 -8.70
CA THR A 54 -3.72 3.33 -8.21
C THR A 54 -4.04 1.90 -7.83
N VAL A 55 -3.28 0.93 -8.35
CA VAL A 55 -3.40 -0.46 -7.89
C VAL A 55 -2.95 -0.49 -6.43
N ASN A 56 -3.77 -1.05 -5.53
CA ASN A 56 -3.37 -1.27 -4.15
C ASN A 56 -2.05 -2.07 -4.16
N LYS A 57 -1.02 -1.54 -3.49
CA LYS A 57 0.26 -2.25 -3.33
C LYS A 57 -0.06 -3.64 -2.77
N TRP A 58 0.39 -4.68 -3.47
CA TRP A 58 0.22 -6.06 -3.00
C TRP A 58 0.82 -6.15 -1.60
N LYS A 59 -0.04 -6.44 -0.62
CA LYS A 59 0.39 -6.80 0.73
C LYS A 59 0.49 -8.31 0.73
N ALA A 60 1.68 -8.84 0.99
CA ALA A 60 1.82 -10.25 1.30
C ALA A 60 0.83 -10.56 2.43
N ALA A 61 -0.13 -11.45 2.17
CA ALA A 61 -0.81 -12.09 3.27
C ALA A 61 0.30 -12.81 4.03
N SER A 62 0.67 -12.32 5.21
CA SER A 62 1.61 -13.01 6.09
C SER A 62 1.15 -14.45 6.16
N ALA A 63 1.94 -15.35 5.58
CA ALA A 63 1.61 -16.76 5.50
C ALA A 63 1.76 -17.36 6.89
N SER A 64 0.74 -17.15 7.71
CA SER A 64 0.33 -18.04 8.76
C SER A 64 -1.12 -18.43 8.45
N LYS A 65 -1.33 -19.03 7.27
CA LYS A 65 -2.56 -19.76 6.95
C LYS A 65 -2.60 -21.12 7.65
N THR A 66 -1.53 -21.48 8.35
CA THR A 66 -1.56 -22.56 9.31
C THR A 66 -2.09 -21.99 10.61
N LYS A 67 -3.31 -22.37 10.99
CA LYS A 67 -3.82 -22.16 12.34
C LYS A 67 -2.73 -22.71 13.28
N VAL A 68 -1.96 -21.83 13.92
CA VAL A 68 -0.98 -22.26 14.92
C VAL A 68 -1.79 -23.00 15.95
N GLU A 69 -1.62 -24.32 16.00
CA GLU A 69 -2.32 -25.17 16.94
C GLU A 69 -1.85 -24.74 18.33
N GLN A 70 -2.69 -23.95 19.00
CA GLN A 70 -2.38 -23.48 20.35
C GLN A 70 -2.43 -24.71 21.26
N ARG A 71 -1.26 -25.27 21.55
CA ARG A 71 -1.13 -26.33 22.53
C ARG A 71 -1.32 -25.73 23.93
N PRO A 72 -2.14 -26.35 24.79
CA PRO A 72 -2.34 -25.85 26.13
C PRO A 72 -1.01 -25.85 26.90
N ASN A 73 -0.73 -24.75 27.60
CA ASN A 73 0.40 -24.71 28.52
C ASN A 73 0.12 -25.63 29.71
N LEU A 74 0.75 -26.81 29.70
CA LEU A 74 0.57 -27.84 30.73
C LEU A 74 1.12 -27.41 32.10
N LEU A 75 2.06 -26.47 32.13
CA LEU A 75 2.72 -26.04 33.37
C LEU A 75 1.93 -24.99 34.11
N LYS A 76 1.15 -24.15 33.41
CA LYS A 76 0.39 -23.03 34.03
C LYS A 76 1.24 -22.19 35.01
N GLN A 77 2.54 -22.04 34.73
CA GLN A 77 3.54 -21.36 35.57
C GLN A 77 3.83 -22.04 36.93
N ASP A 78 3.39 -23.28 37.14
CA ASP A 78 3.84 -24.10 38.26
C ASP A 78 5.14 -24.83 37.91
N PHE A 79 6.24 -24.41 38.54
CA PHE A 79 7.57 -24.99 38.39
C PHE A 79 7.97 -25.91 39.55
N SER A 80 7.06 -26.17 40.51
CA SER A 80 7.34 -27.08 41.61
C SER A 80 7.52 -28.53 41.10
N THR A 81 8.50 -29.26 41.64
CA THR A 81 8.79 -30.66 41.30
C THR A 81 9.23 -31.40 42.56
N THR A 82 8.96 -32.71 42.62
CA THR A 82 9.38 -33.58 43.73
C THR A 82 10.65 -34.38 43.40
N GLY A 83 11.09 -34.39 42.15
CA GLY A 83 12.27 -35.11 41.69
C GLY A 83 12.78 -34.66 40.34
N LEU A 84 13.96 -35.16 39.96
CA LEU A 84 14.63 -34.83 38.70
C LEU A 84 13.80 -35.26 37.47
N ASN A 85 13.95 -34.54 36.36
CA ASN A 85 13.37 -34.83 35.04
C ASN A 85 11.83 -34.82 34.93
N GLN A 86 11.11 -34.18 35.87
CA GLN A 86 9.64 -34.13 35.84
C GLN A 86 9.06 -33.03 34.94
N LYS A 87 9.79 -31.93 34.73
CA LYS A 87 9.35 -30.77 33.93
C LYS A 87 10.53 -30.25 33.11
N TRP A 88 10.33 -30.08 31.80
CA TRP A 88 11.31 -29.52 30.87
C TRP A 88 10.67 -28.39 30.07
N THR A 89 11.32 -27.22 30.05
CA THR A 89 10.84 -26.03 29.33
C THR A 89 11.96 -25.44 28.48
N ALA A 90 11.59 -24.89 27.33
CA ALA A 90 12.48 -24.10 26.50
C ALA A 90 11.73 -22.84 26.04
N ASP A 91 12.38 -21.68 26.15
CA ASP A 91 11.89 -20.41 25.60
C ASP A 91 12.75 -19.98 24.41
N MET A 92 12.12 -19.37 23.42
CA MET A 92 12.80 -18.74 22.28
C MET A 92 12.50 -17.25 22.31
N THR A 93 13.53 -16.44 22.56
CA THR A 93 13.41 -14.99 22.51
C THR A 93 13.74 -14.47 21.12
N TYR A 94 12.79 -13.82 20.46
CA TYR A 94 13.02 -13.19 19.16
C TYR A 94 13.67 -11.82 19.33
N ILE A 95 14.84 -11.62 18.73
CA ILE A 95 15.51 -10.31 18.70
C ILE A 95 15.13 -9.62 17.39
N GLN A 96 14.34 -8.55 17.49
CA GLN A 96 13.89 -7.79 16.34
C GLN A 96 15.06 -6.97 15.75
N THR A 97 15.39 -7.20 14.48
CA THR A 97 16.42 -6.42 13.76
C THR A 97 15.77 -5.24 13.03
N LYS A 98 16.45 -4.08 13.01
CA LYS A 98 15.94 -2.82 12.41
C LYS A 98 15.93 -2.81 10.88
N ARG A 99 16.22 -3.92 10.20
CA ARG A 99 16.48 -3.91 8.75
C ARG A 99 15.34 -4.56 8.00
N ASN A 100 14.42 -3.73 7.51
CA ASN A 100 13.54 -3.99 6.37
C ASN A 100 13.22 -2.63 5.74
N GLY A 101 14.06 -2.22 4.78
CA GLY A 101 13.83 -1.11 3.86
C GLY A 101 13.94 -1.64 2.45
#